data_AF-A0A1T5DHQ4-F1
#
_entry.id   AF-A0A1T5DHQ4-F1
#
_cell.length_a   1.000
_cell.length_b   1.000
_cell.length_c   1.000
_cell.angle_alpha   90.00
_cell.angle_beta   90.00
_cell.angle_gamma   90.00
#
_symmetry.space_group_name_H-M   'P 1'
#
loop_
_entity.id
_entity.type
_entity.pdbx_description
1 polymer ?
#
loop_
_entity_poly.entity_id
_entity_poly.type
_entity_poly.pdbx_seq_one_letter_code
_entity_poly.pdbx_strand_id
1 'polypeptide(L)'
;MKNKFLSLLIAGVLCASLLMGCGGGDTNDKAPAEAPAQEETQAEEAEEAEAPAKAVGEKADLKEESSELTFEDLQDNYKTLTEIYDTVNDLYMNDKIAQSDSVEKNMSDAKDLIEEMGELSEDDFNGQEDYKTLNDAMITTAEALQMIIDQMETVDDAEPAVSNTDVRNMYQKLVNTYNELIDTYADDAVAQNDDLEELLQSSRQAIDIYGDIDLSDLSAEKKLETYNNLSQLVDALEEVIRVLK
;
A
#
# COMPACT_ATOMS: atom_id res chain seq x y z
N MET A 1 -30.18 24.59 3.21
CA MET A 1 -28.81 24.10 3.44
C MET A 1 -28.08 23.98 2.12
N LYS A 2 -28.62 23.24 1.13
CA LYS A 2 -28.29 23.28 -0.33
C LYS A 2 -27.22 24.31 -0.76
N ASN A 3 -27.54 25.60 -0.81
CA ASN A 3 -26.66 26.68 -1.31
C ASN A 3 -25.31 26.88 -0.57
N LYS A 4 -25.10 26.24 0.60
CA LYS A 4 -23.79 26.26 1.29
C LYS A 4 -22.90 25.08 0.94
N PHE A 5 -23.44 24.03 0.32
CA PHE A 5 -22.72 22.79 0.06
C PHE A 5 -21.76 22.91 -1.12
N LEU A 6 -22.25 23.34 -2.29
CA LEU A 6 -21.40 23.63 -3.46
C LEU A 6 -20.29 24.66 -3.12
N SER A 7 -20.63 25.68 -2.32
CA SER A 7 -19.68 26.68 -1.81
C SER A 7 -18.70 26.15 -0.75
N LEU A 8 -18.95 24.97 -0.16
CA LEU A 8 -18.01 24.26 0.71
C LEU A 8 -17.11 23.34 -0.11
N LEU A 9 -17.68 22.65 -1.11
CA LEU A 9 -16.96 21.78 -2.05
C LEU A 9 -15.93 22.58 -2.86
N ILE A 10 -16.29 23.77 -3.37
CA ILE A 10 -15.38 24.75 -3.99
C ILE A 10 -14.26 25.23 -3.04
N ALA A 11 -14.46 25.14 -1.72
CA ALA A 11 -13.47 25.49 -0.70
C ALA A 11 -12.76 24.28 -0.06
N GLY A 12 -13.17 23.06 -0.40
CA GLY A 12 -12.82 21.83 0.31
C GLY A 12 -11.64 21.07 -0.30
N VAL A 13 -11.35 21.27 -1.59
CA VAL A 13 -10.23 20.65 -2.32
C VAL A 13 -8.90 21.34 -1.97
N LEU A 14 -8.59 21.38 -0.68
CA LEU A 14 -7.31 21.83 -0.13
C LEU A 14 -6.44 20.61 0.18
N CYS A 15 -5.63 20.19 -0.80
CA CYS A 15 -4.61 19.14 -0.68
C CYS A 15 -3.41 19.60 0.18
N ALA A 16 -3.68 20.12 1.38
CA ALA A 16 -2.82 20.99 2.17
C ALA A 16 -1.91 20.26 3.17
N SER A 17 -1.66 18.96 2.96
CA SER A 17 -0.78 18.12 3.80
C SER A 17 0.38 17.46 3.05
N LEU A 18 0.39 17.45 1.72
CA LEU A 18 1.36 16.71 0.88
C LEU A 18 2.80 17.28 0.86
N LEU A 19 3.17 18.18 1.78
CA LEU A 19 4.51 18.77 1.90
C LEU A 19 5.01 18.90 3.35
N MET A 20 5.09 17.77 4.06
CA MET A 20 6.13 17.52 5.07
C MET A 20 6.67 16.10 4.89
N GLY A 21 7.98 15.84 4.94
CA GLY A 21 9.07 16.79 5.20
C GLY A 21 10.37 16.14 5.71
N CYS A 22 10.74 14.95 5.21
CA CYS A 22 11.95 14.25 5.67
C CYS A 22 13.23 14.92 5.11
N GLY A 23 13.72 15.95 5.81
CA GLY A 23 14.89 16.72 5.40
C GLY A 23 15.40 17.64 6.51
N GLY A 24 15.94 17.08 7.59
CA GLY A 24 16.43 17.85 8.74
C GLY A 24 17.67 18.70 8.43
N GLY A 25 17.66 19.97 8.84
CA GLY A 25 18.78 20.90 8.63
C GLY A 25 18.66 22.21 9.42
N ASP A 26 19.23 22.19 10.64
CA ASP A 26 19.54 23.34 11.51
C ASP A 26 18.39 24.19 12.11
N THR A 27 18.71 24.80 13.25
CA THR A 27 17.80 25.49 14.17
C THR A 27 17.96 27.01 14.14
N ASN A 28 16.86 27.78 14.27
CA ASN A 28 16.74 28.78 15.35
C ASN A 28 15.37 29.50 15.48
N ASP A 29 14.92 29.56 16.74
CA ASP A 29 14.21 30.66 17.44
C ASP A 29 12.89 31.32 16.96
N LYS A 30 12.05 31.54 17.99
CA LYS A 30 11.03 32.59 18.20
C LYS A 30 9.69 32.62 17.44
N ALA A 31 8.65 32.31 18.21
CA ALA A 31 7.38 33.07 18.27
C ALA A 31 7.40 34.03 19.51
N PRO A 32 6.35 34.80 19.86
CA PRO A 32 5.10 35.13 19.14
C PRO A 32 4.77 36.64 19.08
N ALA A 33 3.75 37.02 18.30
CA ALA A 33 2.90 38.21 18.45
C ALA A 33 1.58 37.96 17.68
N GLU A 34 0.45 37.76 18.36
CA GLU A 34 -0.59 38.78 18.67
C GLU A 34 -1.33 39.36 17.45
N ALA A 35 -2.64 39.06 17.37
CA ALA A 35 -3.62 39.75 16.53
C ALA A 35 -4.28 40.91 17.31
N PRO A 36 -5.02 41.84 16.66
CA PRO A 36 -6.48 41.61 16.63
C PRO A 36 -7.26 42.20 15.41
N ALA A 37 -8.47 41.65 15.24
CA ALA A 37 -9.73 42.30 14.81
C ALA A 37 -9.85 43.11 13.49
N GLN A 38 -10.65 42.53 12.58
CA GLN A 38 -11.83 43.11 11.88
C GLN A 38 -11.97 44.64 11.70
N GLU A 39 -12.29 45.05 10.47
CA GLU A 39 -13.43 45.95 10.22
C GLU A 39 -14.05 45.66 8.82
N GLU A 40 -15.35 45.92 8.62
CA GLU A 40 -16.07 45.70 7.35
C GLU A 40 -16.12 46.98 6.51
N THR A 41 -16.21 46.86 5.17
CA THR A 41 -16.76 47.93 4.30
C THR A 41 -17.26 47.34 2.98
N GLN A 42 -18.22 48.01 2.34
CA GLN A 42 -19.05 47.45 1.25
C GLN A 42 -19.28 48.48 0.13
N ALA A 43 -19.43 47.99 -1.12
CA ALA A 43 -19.67 48.74 -2.36
C ALA A 43 -18.47 49.60 -2.85
N GLU A 44 -18.29 49.93 -4.13
CA GLU A 44 -19.22 49.99 -5.28
C GLU A 44 -18.70 49.29 -6.56
N GLU A 45 -19.54 49.25 -7.60
CA GLU A 45 -19.25 48.70 -8.93
C GLU A 45 -18.43 49.65 -9.83
N ALA A 46 -17.69 49.09 -10.80
CA ALA A 46 -17.21 49.83 -11.97
C ALA A 46 -16.98 48.87 -13.17
N GLU A 47 -17.58 49.17 -14.32
CA GLU A 47 -17.47 48.37 -15.55
C GLU A 47 -16.13 48.54 -16.31
N GLU A 48 -15.90 47.55 -17.17
CA GLU A 48 -14.90 47.34 -18.23
C GLU A 48 -14.04 48.50 -18.76
N ALA A 49 -12.80 48.13 -19.12
CA ALA A 49 -12.16 48.60 -20.34
C ALA A 49 -11.24 47.50 -20.93
N GLU A 50 -11.67 46.79 -21.97
CA GLU A 50 -10.85 45.79 -22.67
C GLU A 50 -9.69 46.41 -23.48
N ALA A 51 -8.55 45.70 -23.44
CA ALA A 51 -7.67 45.24 -24.55
C ALA A 51 -7.42 46.12 -25.81
N PRO A 52 -6.27 45.96 -26.51
CA PRO A 52 -6.18 44.83 -27.45
C PRO A 52 -4.77 44.24 -27.76
N ALA A 53 -4.71 42.91 -27.92
CA ALA A 53 -4.05 42.15 -29.01
C ALA A 53 -2.51 42.33 -29.30
N LYS A 54 -1.75 41.42 -29.94
CA LYS A 54 -1.83 40.00 -30.39
C LYS A 54 -0.35 39.54 -30.58
N ALA A 55 0.11 38.43 -31.18
CA ALA A 55 -0.39 37.33 -32.03
C ALA A 55 0.70 36.20 -32.02
N VAL A 56 0.54 34.96 -32.50
CA VAL A 56 -0.63 34.13 -32.90
C VAL A 56 -0.14 32.66 -32.98
N GLY A 57 -1.01 31.71 -32.67
CA GLY A 57 -0.97 30.32 -33.17
C GLY A 57 -2.39 29.96 -33.62
N GLU A 58 -2.57 29.41 -34.82
CA GLU A 58 -3.90 29.34 -35.46
C GLU A 58 -4.45 27.91 -35.58
N LYS A 59 -5.78 27.80 -35.41
CA LYS A 59 -6.66 26.62 -35.60
C LYS A 59 -6.72 25.66 -34.40
N ALA A 60 -7.88 25.06 -34.10
CA ALA A 60 -9.14 25.11 -34.84
C ALA A 60 -10.18 26.06 -34.22
N ASP A 61 -11.08 26.57 -35.07
CA ASP A 61 -12.40 27.06 -34.69
C ASP A 61 -13.24 25.81 -34.35
N LEU A 62 -13.09 25.33 -33.11
CA LEU A 62 -13.93 24.27 -32.57
C LEU A 62 -15.28 24.90 -32.26
N LYS A 63 -16.28 24.61 -33.10
CA LYS A 63 -17.67 24.76 -32.68
C LYS A 63 -17.84 23.97 -31.39
N GLU A 64 -18.34 24.65 -30.36
CA GLU A 64 -18.60 24.10 -29.04
C GLU A 64 -19.77 23.12 -29.11
N GLU A 65 -19.46 21.92 -29.60
CA GLU A 65 -20.31 20.72 -29.55
C GLU A 65 -19.61 19.68 -28.66
N SER A 66 -19.05 20.16 -27.54
CA SER A 66 -19.17 19.40 -26.30
C SER A 66 -20.67 19.39 -26.00
N SER A 67 -21.27 18.20 -25.97
CA SER A 67 -22.58 18.06 -25.33
C SER A 67 -22.47 18.58 -23.90
N GLU A 68 -23.40 19.42 -23.48
CA GLU A 68 -23.47 19.85 -22.08
C GLU A 68 -23.60 18.62 -21.17
N LEU A 69 -22.98 18.64 -19.99
CA LEU A 69 -23.08 17.53 -19.05
C LEU A 69 -24.54 17.36 -18.61
N THR A 70 -24.99 16.12 -18.54
CA THR A 70 -26.32 15.78 -18.01
C THR A 70 -26.19 15.23 -16.59
N PHE A 71 -27.31 15.21 -15.85
CA PHE A 71 -27.35 14.52 -14.57
C PHE A 71 -27.14 12.99 -14.74
N GLU A 72 -27.45 12.41 -15.91
CA GLU A 72 -27.18 11.01 -16.24
C GLU A 72 -25.66 10.74 -16.36
N ASP A 73 -24.89 11.63 -17.00
CA ASP A 73 -23.42 11.56 -17.05
C ASP A 73 -22.80 11.62 -15.64
N LEU A 74 -23.36 12.45 -14.74
CA LEU A 74 -22.91 12.54 -13.35
C LEU A 74 -23.21 11.26 -12.56
N GLN A 75 -24.33 10.59 -12.84
CA GLN A 75 -24.68 9.31 -12.20
C GLN A 75 -23.77 8.16 -12.66
N ASP A 76 -23.40 8.12 -13.94
CA ASP A 76 -22.42 7.14 -14.46
C ASP A 76 -21.01 7.41 -13.92
N ASN A 77 -20.61 8.69 -13.78
CA ASN A 77 -19.33 9.06 -13.18
C ASN A 77 -19.29 8.78 -11.65
N TYR A 78 -20.39 9.03 -10.93
CA TYR A 78 -20.54 8.65 -9.52
C TYR A 78 -20.39 7.14 -9.33
N LYS A 79 -21.12 6.34 -10.11
CA LYS A 79 -21.03 4.87 -10.11
C LYS A 79 -19.59 4.41 -10.38
N THR A 80 -18.91 5.03 -11.34
CA THR A 80 -17.50 4.73 -11.66
C THR A 80 -16.57 5.07 -10.50
N LEU A 81 -16.77 6.21 -9.83
CA LEU A 81 -16.01 6.60 -8.63
C LEU A 81 -16.24 5.62 -7.47
N THR A 82 -17.47 5.15 -7.25
CA THR A 82 -17.79 4.12 -6.25
C THR A 82 -17.08 2.80 -6.56
N GLU A 83 -17.12 2.34 -7.82
CA GLU A 83 -16.42 1.11 -8.25
C GLU A 83 -14.88 1.21 -8.07
N ILE A 84 -14.29 2.40 -8.27
CA ILE A 84 -12.88 2.67 -7.97
C ILE A 84 -12.64 2.64 -6.46
N TYR A 85 -13.47 3.33 -5.66
CA TYR A 85 -13.34 3.38 -4.21
C TYR A 85 -13.41 1.99 -3.58
N ASP A 86 -14.41 1.18 -3.94
CA ASP A 86 -14.56 -0.19 -3.43
C ASP A 86 -13.34 -1.05 -3.78
N THR A 87 -12.80 -0.90 -5.00
CA THR A 87 -11.58 -1.60 -5.43
C THR A 87 -10.35 -1.17 -4.61
N VAL A 88 -10.17 0.12 -4.33
CA VAL A 88 -9.04 0.63 -3.52
C VAL A 88 -9.20 0.26 -2.05
N ASN A 89 -10.44 0.23 -1.54
CA ASN A 89 -10.74 -0.25 -0.19
C ASN A 89 -10.42 -1.74 -0.03
N ASP A 90 -10.84 -2.60 -0.96
CA ASP A 90 -10.56 -4.04 -0.93
C ASP A 90 -9.05 -4.34 -1.04
N LEU A 91 -8.29 -3.50 -1.75
CA LEU A 91 -6.82 -3.55 -1.77
C LEU A 91 -6.21 -3.11 -0.42
N TYR A 92 -6.63 -1.98 0.14
CA TYR A 92 -6.10 -1.47 1.41
C TYR A 92 -6.44 -2.37 2.62
N MET A 93 -7.61 -3.00 2.60
CA MET A 93 -8.06 -3.94 3.64
C MET A 93 -7.42 -5.34 3.49
N ASN A 94 -6.51 -5.53 2.54
CA ASN A 94 -5.76 -6.77 2.39
C ASN A 94 -4.68 -6.89 3.48
N ASP A 95 -4.49 -8.10 4.03
CA ASP A 95 -3.54 -8.37 5.11
C ASP A 95 -2.06 -8.20 4.72
N LYS A 96 -1.77 -7.98 3.44
CA LYS A 96 -0.45 -7.65 2.89
C LYS A 96 -0.19 -6.16 2.70
N ILE A 97 -1.13 -5.25 3.00
CA ILE A 97 -0.90 -3.79 2.92
C ILE A 97 -0.67 -3.20 4.31
N ALA A 98 0.31 -2.30 4.42
CA ALA A 98 0.64 -1.66 5.68
C ALA A 98 -0.37 -0.55 6.03
N GLN A 99 -0.82 -0.52 7.29
CA GLN A 99 -1.74 0.52 7.75
C GLN A 99 -1.04 1.88 7.84
N SER A 100 -1.74 2.93 7.39
CA SER A 100 -1.20 4.29 7.30
C SER A 100 -2.27 5.35 7.56
N ASP A 101 -2.10 6.15 8.62
CA ASP A 101 -2.98 7.28 8.98
C ASP A 101 -3.28 8.21 7.79
N SER A 102 -2.32 8.39 6.87
CA SER A 102 -2.45 9.20 5.66
C SER A 102 -3.42 8.56 4.66
N VAL A 103 -3.31 7.25 4.44
CA VAL A 103 -4.21 6.50 3.57
C VAL A 103 -5.61 6.43 4.19
N GLU A 104 -5.73 6.14 5.48
CA GLU A 104 -7.04 6.06 6.16
C GLU A 104 -7.78 7.40 6.14
N LYS A 105 -7.07 8.52 6.33
CA LYS A 105 -7.68 9.85 6.19
C LYS A 105 -8.17 10.09 4.76
N ASN A 106 -7.34 9.85 3.74
CA ASN A 106 -7.70 10.10 2.35
C ASN A 106 -8.84 9.17 1.87
N MET A 107 -8.88 7.93 2.36
CA MET A 107 -10.00 7.01 2.13
C MET A 107 -11.27 7.50 2.83
N SER A 108 -11.20 8.04 4.05
CA SER A 108 -12.35 8.66 4.71
C SER A 108 -12.87 9.88 3.93
N ASP A 109 -11.98 10.78 3.50
CA ASP A 109 -12.36 11.97 2.72
C ASP A 109 -13.07 11.57 1.41
N ALA A 110 -12.56 10.55 0.71
CA ALA A 110 -13.16 10.04 -0.52
C ALA A 110 -14.51 9.36 -0.27
N LYS A 111 -14.63 8.59 0.82
CA LYS A 111 -15.87 7.93 1.22
C LYS A 111 -16.96 8.93 1.59
N ASP A 112 -16.62 9.96 2.35
CA ASP A 112 -17.57 11.00 2.78
C ASP A 112 -18.16 11.72 1.55
N LEU A 113 -17.32 12.06 0.55
CA LEU A 113 -17.78 12.61 -0.72
C LEU A 113 -18.69 11.65 -1.50
N ILE A 114 -18.39 10.35 -1.53
CA ILE A 114 -19.22 9.33 -2.18
C ILE A 114 -20.59 9.20 -1.49
N GLU A 115 -20.64 9.21 -0.16
CA GLU A 115 -21.91 9.20 0.59
C GLU A 115 -22.72 10.49 0.39
N GLU A 116 -22.08 11.67 0.40
CA GLU A 116 -22.75 12.95 0.14
C GLU A 116 -23.30 13.04 -1.30
N MET A 117 -22.57 12.55 -2.31
CA MET A 117 -23.08 12.52 -3.69
C MET A 117 -24.24 11.54 -3.87
N GLY A 118 -24.28 10.45 -3.11
CA GLY A 118 -25.37 9.49 -3.11
C GLY A 118 -26.72 10.06 -2.64
N GLU A 119 -26.73 11.21 -1.95
CA GLU A 119 -27.95 11.92 -1.54
C GLU A 119 -28.43 12.99 -2.55
N LEU A 120 -27.66 13.31 -3.59
CA LEU A 120 -27.98 14.42 -4.52
C LEU A 120 -29.03 14.04 -5.58
N SER A 121 -29.82 15.04 -5.96
CA SER A 121 -30.84 14.95 -7.02
C SER A 121 -30.72 16.10 -8.02
N GLU A 122 -31.31 15.98 -9.21
CA GLU A 122 -31.31 17.06 -10.23
C GLU A 122 -31.85 18.40 -9.66
N ASP A 123 -32.82 18.34 -8.74
CA ASP A 123 -33.39 19.47 -7.98
C ASP A 123 -32.43 20.15 -6.98
N ASP A 124 -31.16 19.71 -6.88
CA ASP A 124 -30.11 20.33 -6.05
C ASP A 124 -29.18 21.28 -6.83
N PHE A 125 -29.19 21.21 -8.17
CA PHE A 125 -28.28 21.94 -9.05
C PHE A 125 -28.95 23.16 -9.69
N ASN A 126 -28.16 24.18 -10.01
CA ASN A 126 -28.63 25.48 -10.54
C ASN A 126 -28.26 25.70 -12.02
N GLY A 127 -27.55 24.76 -12.64
CA GLY A 127 -27.11 24.80 -14.04
C GLY A 127 -25.79 24.08 -14.27
N GLN A 128 -25.23 24.24 -15.47
CA GLN A 128 -24.05 23.49 -15.94
C GLN A 128 -22.78 23.68 -15.10
N GLU A 129 -22.54 24.85 -14.50
CA GLU A 129 -21.35 25.04 -13.67
C GLU A 129 -21.39 24.20 -12.38
N ASP A 130 -22.58 23.94 -11.83
CA ASP A 130 -22.74 23.06 -10.67
C ASP A 130 -22.46 21.59 -11.06
N TYR A 131 -22.93 21.15 -12.23
CA TYR A 131 -22.61 19.83 -12.79
C TYR A 131 -21.11 19.66 -13.05
N LYS A 132 -20.50 20.64 -13.72
CA LYS A 132 -19.05 20.67 -13.98
C LYS A 132 -18.25 20.67 -12.68
N THR A 133 -18.63 21.48 -11.70
CA THR A 133 -18.00 21.53 -10.37
C THR A 133 -18.02 20.18 -9.67
N LEU A 134 -19.15 19.45 -9.73
CA LEU A 134 -19.22 18.11 -9.15
C LEU A 134 -18.37 17.10 -9.93
N ASN A 135 -18.40 17.17 -11.27
CA ASN A 135 -17.59 16.33 -12.13
C ASN A 135 -16.07 16.50 -11.90
N ASP A 136 -15.61 17.75 -11.80
CA ASP A 136 -14.21 18.10 -11.52
C ASP A 136 -13.76 17.55 -10.14
N ALA A 137 -14.66 17.54 -9.15
CA ALA A 137 -14.41 16.93 -7.84
C ALA A 137 -14.44 15.39 -7.86
N MET A 138 -15.29 14.76 -8.67
CA MET A 138 -15.26 13.30 -8.89
C MET A 138 -13.93 12.86 -9.52
N ILE A 139 -13.45 13.59 -10.52
CA ILE A 139 -12.14 13.36 -11.14
C ILE A 139 -11.03 13.52 -10.11
N THR A 140 -11.04 14.62 -9.34
CA THR A 140 -10.02 14.86 -8.29
C THR A 140 -10.02 13.75 -7.22
N THR A 141 -11.19 13.21 -6.87
CA THR A 141 -11.30 12.09 -5.92
C THR A 141 -10.76 10.79 -6.52
N ALA A 142 -11.01 10.52 -7.80
CA ALA A 142 -10.42 9.37 -8.51
C ALA A 142 -8.89 9.48 -8.62
N GLU A 143 -8.35 10.68 -8.87
CA GLU A 143 -6.90 10.95 -8.85
C GLU A 143 -6.30 10.76 -7.44
N ALA A 144 -7.02 11.17 -6.39
CA ALA A 144 -6.61 10.92 -5.00
C ALA A 144 -6.60 9.43 -4.65
N LEU A 145 -7.60 8.66 -5.10
CA LEU A 145 -7.65 7.20 -4.95
C LEU A 145 -6.52 6.49 -5.72
N GLN A 146 -6.12 6.98 -6.90
CA GLN A 146 -4.92 6.49 -7.59
C GLN A 146 -3.64 6.82 -6.81
N MET A 147 -3.51 8.04 -6.26
CA MET A 147 -2.37 8.40 -5.40
C MET A 147 -2.31 7.59 -4.10
N ILE A 148 -3.45 7.06 -3.62
CA ILE A 148 -3.48 6.11 -2.50
C ILE A 148 -2.88 4.76 -2.90
N ILE A 149 -3.20 4.22 -4.10
CA ILE A 149 -2.58 2.99 -4.62
C ILE A 149 -1.05 3.16 -4.68
N ASP A 150 -0.58 4.31 -5.17
CA ASP A 150 0.86 4.62 -5.26
C ASP A 150 1.53 4.80 -3.88
N GLN A 151 0.74 4.97 -2.81
CA GLN A 151 1.18 5.04 -1.41
C GLN A 151 1.01 3.71 -0.64
N MET A 152 0.44 2.67 -1.25
CA MET A 152 0.28 1.36 -0.60
C MET A 152 1.63 0.64 -0.52
N GLU A 153 2.36 0.87 0.57
CA GLU A 153 3.44 -0.01 0.97
C GLU A 153 2.85 -1.39 1.32
N THR A 154 3.35 -2.44 0.68
CA THR A 154 3.12 -3.80 1.19
C THR A 154 3.74 -3.88 2.59
N VAL A 155 3.07 -4.54 3.53
CA VAL A 155 3.82 -5.21 4.59
C VAL A 155 4.76 -6.17 3.86
N ASP A 156 6.07 -5.96 3.96
CA ASP A 156 7.04 -6.95 3.51
C ASP A 156 6.59 -8.32 4.05
N ASP A 157 6.64 -9.37 3.23
CA ASP A 157 6.45 -10.75 3.69
C ASP A 157 7.62 -11.06 4.65
N ALA A 158 7.47 -10.62 5.91
CA ALA A 158 8.48 -10.63 6.93
C ALA A 158 8.69 -12.09 7.36
N GLU A 159 9.54 -12.77 6.60
CA GLU A 159 9.72 -14.22 6.66
C GLU A 159 9.86 -14.66 8.12
N PRO A 160 9.03 -15.63 8.57
CA PRO A 160 8.69 -15.80 9.98
C PRO A 160 9.95 -15.92 10.82
N ALA A 161 10.22 -14.88 11.61
CA ALA A 161 11.56 -14.55 12.09
C ALA A 161 12.21 -15.68 12.90
N VAL A 162 12.97 -16.53 12.21
CA VAL A 162 13.50 -17.78 12.74
C VAL A 162 14.45 -17.49 13.90
N SER A 163 14.05 -17.90 15.10
CA SER A 163 14.83 -17.61 16.30
C SER A 163 16.03 -18.55 16.43
N ASN A 164 17.00 -18.14 17.24
CA ASN A 164 18.13 -18.99 17.62
C ASN A 164 17.70 -20.30 18.32
N THR A 165 16.46 -20.39 18.79
CA THR A 165 15.87 -21.61 19.36
C THR A 165 15.39 -22.54 18.25
N ASP A 166 14.77 -22.02 17.20
CA ASP A 166 14.19 -22.81 16.11
C ASP A 166 15.28 -23.47 15.26
N VAL A 167 16.35 -22.73 14.95
CA VAL A 167 17.55 -23.29 14.29
C VAL A 167 18.17 -24.42 15.14
N ARG A 168 18.28 -24.24 16.47
CA ARG A 168 18.82 -25.28 17.37
C ARG A 168 17.90 -26.50 17.47
N ASN A 169 16.59 -26.29 17.48
CA ASN A 169 15.61 -27.39 17.51
C ASN A 169 15.67 -28.20 16.21
N MET A 170 15.77 -27.55 15.05
CA MET A 170 15.89 -28.24 13.75
C MET A 170 17.25 -28.94 13.61
N TYR A 171 18.35 -28.33 14.07
CA TYR A 171 19.66 -28.97 14.16
C TYR A 171 19.63 -30.23 15.06
N GLN A 172 18.98 -30.16 16.22
CA GLN A 172 18.81 -31.33 17.09
C GLN A 172 17.92 -32.39 16.46
N LYS A 173 16.88 -32.00 15.71
CA LYS A 173 16.07 -32.95 14.92
C LYS A 173 16.95 -33.67 13.88
N LEU A 174 17.78 -32.94 13.11
CA LEU A 174 18.73 -33.52 12.15
C LEU A 174 19.67 -34.53 12.80
N VAL A 175 20.33 -34.16 13.90
CA VAL A 175 21.24 -35.06 14.63
C VAL A 175 20.51 -36.32 15.12
N ASN A 176 19.28 -36.18 15.66
CA ASN A 176 18.52 -37.32 16.15
C ASN A 176 18.07 -38.26 15.02
N THR A 177 17.51 -37.73 13.92
CA THR A 177 17.06 -38.51 12.77
C THR A 177 18.23 -39.20 12.06
N TYR A 178 19.36 -38.51 11.91
CA TYR A 178 20.60 -39.07 11.35
C TYR A 178 21.12 -40.26 12.19
N ASN A 179 21.13 -40.12 13.52
CA ASN A 179 21.53 -41.21 14.42
C ASN A 179 20.51 -42.37 14.40
N GLU A 180 19.20 -42.11 14.36
CA GLU A 180 18.19 -43.17 14.25
C GLU A 180 18.37 -44.00 12.97
N LEU A 181 18.62 -43.34 11.83
CA LEU A 181 18.87 -44.00 10.55
C LEU A 181 20.13 -44.88 10.61
N ILE A 182 21.22 -44.38 11.21
CA ILE A 182 22.47 -45.14 11.33
C ILE A 182 22.31 -46.33 12.28
N ASP A 183 21.84 -46.11 13.52
CA ASP A 183 21.71 -47.16 14.54
C ASP A 183 20.73 -48.27 14.14
N THR A 184 19.78 -47.99 13.22
CA THR A 184 18.75 -48.94 12.80
C THR A 184 19.05 -49.61 11.45
N TYR A 185 19.77 -48.95 10.52
CA TYR A 185 19.85 -49.39 9.12
C TYR A 185 21.24 -49.37 8.44
N ALA A 186 22.30 -48.90 9.11
CA ALA A 186 23.57 -48.59 8.42
C ALA A 186 24.22 -49.75 7.65
N ASP A 187 24.37 -50.94 8.26
CA ASP A 187 25.35 -51.94 7.81
C ASP A 187 25.07 -52.57 6.43
N ASP A 188 23.83 -52.98 6.14
CA ASP A 188 23.48 -53.69 4.89
C ASP A 188 22.72 -52.81 3.86
N ALA A 189 22.02 -51.75 4.30
CA ALA A 189 21.14 -50.97 3.42
C ALA A 189 21.86 -49.78 2.75
N VAL A 190 22.78 -49.11 3.46
CA VAL A 190 23.55 -47.98 2.91
C VAL A 190 24.50 -48.46 1.81
N ALA A 191 25.12 -49.62 2.01
CA ALA A 191 26.07 -50.24 1.07
C ALA A 191 25.47 -50.70 -0.29
N GLN A 192 24.20 -50.40 -0.55
CA GLN A 192 23.46 -50.79 -1.77
C GLN A 192 22.69 -49.62 -2.41
N ASN A 193 22.84 -48.39 -1.92
CA ASN A 193 22.10 -47.23 -2.42
C ASN A 193 22.94 -45.94 -2.41
N ASP A 194 23.51 -45.60 -3.55
CA ASP A 194 24.36 -44.42 -3.76
C ASP A 194 23.67 -43.10 -3.31
N ASP A 195 22.37 -42.94 -3.59
CA ASP A 195 21.57 -41.76 -3.20
C ASP A 195 21.50 -41.60 -1.66
N LEU A 196 21.56 -42.72 -0.93
CA LEU A 196 21.55 -42.73 0.53
C LEU A 196 22.94 -42.42 1.12
N GLU A 197 24.02 -42.82 0.46
CA GLU A 197 25.37 -42.40 0.85
C GLU A 197 25.55 -40.88 0.67
N GLU A 198 25.07 -40.29 -0.44
CA GLU A 198 25.10 -38.84 -0.66
C GLU A 198 24.25 -38.06 0.36
N LEU A 199 23.05 -38.55 0.69
CA LEU A 199 22.20 -37.93 1.72
C LEU A 199 22.86 -38.00 3.12
N LEU A 200 23.45 -39.13 3.49
CA LEU A 200 24.17 -39.29 4.76
C LEU A 200 25.41 -38.40 4.82
N GLN A 201 26.18 -38.30 3.73
CA GLN A 201 27.33 -37.39 3.64
C GLN A 201 26.90 -35.92 3.79
N SER A 202 25.85 -35.52 3.08
CA SER A 202 25.30 -34.15 3.15
C SER A 202 24.78 -33.80 4.55
N SER A 203 24.06 -34.74 5.18
CA SER A 203 23.54 -34.62 6.54
C SER A 203 24.69 -34.48 7.56
N ARG A 204 25.73 -35.29 7.43
CA ARG A 204 26.93 -35.20 8.27
C ARG A 204 27.67 -33.87 8.09
N GLN A 205 27.84 -33.40 6.85
CA GLN A 205 28.47 -32.12 6.57
C GLN A 205 27.66 -30.96 7.17
N ALA A 206 26.33 -31.01 7.12
CA ALA A 206 25.48 -30.02 7.78
C ALA A 206 25.61 -30.08 9.32
N ILE A 207 25.72 -31.27 9.91
CA ILE A 207 25.96 -31.44 11.36
C ILE A 207 27.32 -30.81 11.75
N ASP A 208 28.40 -31.14 11.01
CA ASP A 208 29.74 -30.60 11.26
C ASP A 208 29.83 -29.07 11.06
N ILE A 209 29.06 -28.48 10.13
CA ILE A 209 29.04 -27.03 9.87
C ILE A 209 28.18 -26.26 10.88
N TYR A 210 26.99 -26.76 11.21
CA TYR A 210 26.01 -26.03 12.01
C TYR A 210 26.06 -26.37 13.52
N GLY A 211 26.89 -27.33 13.94
CA GLY A 211 27.06 -27.67 15.36
C GLY A 211 27.81 -26.62 16.18
N ASP A 212 28.85 -26.02 15.59
CA ASP A 212 29.74 -25.03 16.24
C ASP A 212 29.38 -23.55 15.89
N ILE A 213 28.29 -23.30 15.17
CA ILE A 213 27.95 -21.96 14.66
C ILE A 213 27.34 -21.06 15.76
N ASP A 214 27.86 -19.83 15.92
CA ASP A 214 27.23 -18.88 16.83
C ASP A 214 26.03 -18.18 16.17
N LEU A 215 24.85 -18.50 16.69
CA LEU A 215 23.58 -17.95 16.23
C LEU A 215 23.35 -16.49 16.67
N SER A 216 24.17 -15.90 17.55
CA SER A 216 24.07 -14.45 17.81
C SER A 216 24.43 -13.62 16.57
N ASP A 217 25.41 -14.08 15.78
CA ASP A 217 26.11 -13.26 14.79
C ASP A 217 25.52 -13.37 13.37
N LEU A 218 24.50 -14.22 13.20
CA LEU A 218 23.77 -14.42 11.96
C LEU A 218 22.61 -13.40 11.79
N SER A 219 22.41 -12.92 10.58
CA SER A 219 21.21 -12.16 10.17
C SER A 219 19.95 -13.05 10.20
N ALA A 220 18.76 -12.44 10.18
CA ALA A 220 17.49 -13.17 10.13
C ALA A 220 17.40 -14.05 8.87
N GLU A 221 17.67 -13.47 7.70
CA GLU A 221 17.84 -14.15 6.40
C GLU A 221 18.68 -15.43 6.51
N LYS A 222 19.90 -15.35 7.08
CA LYS A 222 20.79 -16.52 7.20
C LYS A 222 20.31 -17.56 8.23
N LYS A 223 19.52 -17.16 9.22
CA LYS A 223 18.88 -18.11 10.17
C LYS A 223 17.78 -18.89 9.49
N LEU A 224 16.99 -18.24 8.63
CA LEU A 224 15.99 -18.90 7.80
C LEU A 224 16.65 -19.80 6.74
N GLU A 225 17.67 -19.33 6.03
CA GLU A 225 18.48 -20.15 5.10
C GLU A 225 18.98 -21.43 5.80
N THR A 226 19.61 -21.27 6.97
CA THR A 226 20.11 -22.39 7.78
C THR A 226 18.98 -23.33 8.22
N TYR A 227 17.86 -22.81 8.70
CA TYR A 227 16.71 -23.61 9.13
C TYR A 227 16.08 -24.39 7.98
N ASN A 228 15.91 -23.77 6.82
CA ASN A 228 15.36 -24.41 5.63
C ASN A 228 16.27 -25.53 5.12
N ASN A 229 17.59 -25.32 5.09
CA ASN A 229 18.57 -26.33 4.72
C ASN A 229 18.56 -27.53 5.70
N LEU A 230 18.48 -27.26 7.00
CA LEU A 230 18.36 -28.30 8.03
C LEU A 230 17.04 -29.08 7.93
N SER A 231 15.91 -28.41 7.66
CA SER A 231 14.60 -29.07 7.50
C SER A 231 14.58 -30.00 6.30
N GLN A 232 15.09 -29.57 5.13
CA GLN A 232 15.12 -30.41 3.93
C GLN A 232 15.91 -31.71 4.14
N LEU A 233 17.04 -31.65 4.87
CA LEU A 233 17.81 -32.84 5.23
C LEU A 233 17.05 -33.74 6.21
N VAL A 234 16.40 -33.16 7.22
CA VAL A 234 15.53 -33.90 8.15
C VAL A 234 14.41 -34.63 7.42
N ASP A 235 13.67 -33.92 6.56
CA ASP A 235 12.49 -34.45 5.89
C ASP A 235 12.87 -35.58 4.90
N ALA A 236 14.02 -35.46 4.25
CA ALA A 236 14.60 -36.52 3.41
C ALA A 236 15.02 -37.76 4.23
N LEU A 237 15.67 -37.57 5.40
CA LEU A 237 16.04 -38.69 6.28
C LEU A 237 14.80 -39.37 6.89
N GLU A 238 13.78 -38.61 7.29
CA GLU A 238 12.52 -39.16 7.81
C GLU A 238 11.77 -39.96 6.73
N GLU A 239 11.79 -39.52 5.47
CA GLU A 239 11.24 -40.29 4.33
C GLU A 239 12.02 -41.59 4.10
N VAL A 240 13.36 -41.58 4.13
CA VAL A 240 14.16 -42.82 4.04
C VAL A 240 13.83 -43.77 5.19
N ILE A 241 13.82 -43.29 6.43
CA ILE A 241 13.42 -44.09 7.61
C ILE A 241 12.01 -44.66 7.43
N ARG A 242 11.08 -43.90 6.84
CA ARG A 242 9.70 -44.35 6.56
C ARG A 242 9.62 -45.42 5.47
N VAL A 243 10.56 -45.45 4.53
CA VAL A 243 10.66 -46.48 3.47
C VAL A 243 11.35 -47.76 3.97
N LEU A 244 12.21 -47.66 4.99
CA LEU A 244 12.93 -48.79 5.59
C LEU A 244 12.21 -49.46 6.78
N LYS A 245 11.02 -48.97 7.19
CA LYS A 245 10.20 -49.49 8.31
C LYS A 245 9.08 -50.43 7.87
#